data_AF-B6B3W2-F1
#
_entry.id   AF-B6B3W2-F1
#
_cell.length_a   1.000
_cell.length_b   1.000
_cell.length_c   1.000
_cell.angle_alpha   90.00
_cell.angle_beta   90.00
_cell.angle_gamma   90.00
#
_symmetry.space_group_name_H-M   'P 1'
#
loop_
_entity.id
_entity.type
_entity.pdbx_description
1 polymer ?
#
loop_
_entity_poly.entity_id
_entity_poly.type
_entity_poly.pdbx_seq_one_letter_code
_entity_poly.pdbx_strand_id
1 'polypeptide(L)'
;MSDDVPLRLPRYVFRRSNGSFRYKRNVPERLRPLIGKATLYRQLGDSYREAMQALPLVHARIEALLNDEADKSARERSLEIIRGALGDEVAEMVLAETVPEYSPIEDALNELGKDLHKQKMPTEVVQQVYTGKLKPDVLTLAMTLDQYEAYKSDSPRAAKEIGQRVERLRTDMKSVFDKQKLKYTPLTDITRQDANDLRDHLLSRVSANSAVRMLGVVRTAINHVIVEHSLTIPNVFTNLKIKGAGATKHDRLPLSDDQVVTLETAFSSNDTAWALYVTLRDTGSRVSEVSGLRVKDCDLEQQCLHLVATLGEALRPTTRSVLCHSRTLLPQPWQSWPKVRTRRHPCFQTMPRTEALTVVQPC
;
A
#
# COMPACT_ATOMS: atom_id res chain seq x y z
N MET A 1 15.12 -19.01 40.93
CA MET A 1 15.40 -17.75 40.22
C MET A 1 14.14 -16.93 40.30
N SER A 2 14.08 -15.96 41.20
CA SER A 2 12.92 -15.09 41.35
C SER A 2 12.84 -14.22 40.10
N ASP A 3 11.87 -14.47 39.23
CA ASP A 3 11.55 -13.56 38.13
C ASP A 3 11.26 -12.19 38.76
N ASP A 4 12.13 -11.22 38.49
CA ASP A 4 12.03 -9.85 38.99
C ASP A 4 10.84 -9.17 38.31
N VAL A 5 9.65 -9.35 38.88
CA VAL A 5 8.40 -8.80 38.34
C VAL A 5 8.34 -7.31 38.72
N PRO A 6 8.28 -6.38 37.75
CA PRO A 6 8.22 -4.97 38.05
C PRO A 6 6.95 -4.61 38.85
N LEU A 7 7.09 -3.65 39.76
CA LEU A 7 6.00 -3.12 40.59
C LEU A 7 4.79 -2.63 39.77
N ARG A 8 5.01 -2.23 38.52
CA ARG A 8 3.98 -1.81 37.57
C ARG A 8 4.02 -2.65 36.31
N LEU A 9 2.95 -3.40 36.06
CA LEU A 9 2.80 -4.18 34.84
C LEU A 9 2.52 -3.29 33.62
N PRO A 10 2.94 -3.71 32.42
CA PRO A 10 2.59 -3.03 31.18
C PRO A 10 1.08 -2.93 30.95
N ARG A 11 0.69 -1.98 30.09
CA ARG A 11 -0.71 -1.73 29.75
C ARG A 11 -1.39 -3.02 29.25
N TYR A 12 -2.62 -3.25 29.69
CA TYR A 12 -3.44 -4.43 29.38
C TYR A 12 -2.95 -5.76 29.96
N VAL A 13 -1.86 -5.78 30.74
CA VAL A 13 -1.36 -6.99 31.40
C VAL A 13 -1.82 -7.04 32.85
N PHE A 14 -2.39 -8.17 33.26
CA PHE A 14 -2.91 -8.41 34.60
C PHE A 14 -2.39 -9.73 35.13
N ARG A 15 -1.88 -9.73 36.36
CA ARG A 15 -1.50 -10.95 37.08
C ARG A 15 -2.71 -11.50 37.82
N ARG A 16 -2.97 -12.80 37.69
CA ARG A 16 -4.01 -13.52 38.42
C ARG A 16 -3.49 -13.96 39.80
N SER A 17 -4.42 -14.31 40.69
CA SER A 17 -4.09 -14.86 42.02
C SER A 17 -3.25 -16.13 41.95
N ASN A 18 -3.40 -16.94 40.90
CA ASN A 18 -2.61 -18.15 40.66
C ASN A 18 -1.19 -17.89 40.11
N GLY A 19 -0.76 -16.63 39.99
CA GLY A 19 0.56 -16.25 39.48
C GLY A 19 0.65 -16.04 37.97
N SER A 20 -0.31 -16.57 37.17
CA SER A 20 -0.32 -16.43 35.70
C SER A 20 -0.63 -15.00 35.23
N PHE A 21 -0.21 -14.69 34.01
CA PHE A 21 -0.42 -13.40 33.36
C PHE A 21 -1.52 -13.48 32.29
N ARG A 22 -2.38 -12.46 32.26
CA ARG A 22 -3.52 -12.36 31.35
C ARG A 22 -3.57 -11.00 30.70
N TYR A 23 -3.88 -10.98 29.41
CA TYR A 23 -4.27 -9.79 28.68
C TYR A 23 -5.74 -9.45 28.99
N LYS A 24 -6.02 -8.17 29.27
CA LYS A 24 -7.37 -7.63 29.48
C LYS A 24 -7.54 -6.33 28.71
N ARG A 25 -8.50 -6.29 27.79
CA ARG A 25 -8.85 -5.11 27.00
C ARG A 25 -10.35 -4.87 27.05
N ASN A 26 -10.75 -3.69 27.51
CA ASN A 26 -12.15 -3.29 27.49
C ASN A 26 -12.60 -3.02 26.05
N VAL A 27 -13.76 -3.53 25.70
CA VAL A 27 -14.42 -3.28 24.41
C VAL A 27 -15.04 -1.88 24.43
N PRO A 28 -14.76 -1.03 23.42
CA PRO A 28 -15.42 0.27 23.26
C PRO A 28 -16.95 0.15 23.33
N GLU A 29 -17.62 1.11 23.96
CA GLU A 29 -19.07 1.02 24.24
C GLU A 29 -19.91 0.73 23.00
N ARG A 30 -19.62 1.44 21.90
CA ARG A 30 -20.27 1.24 20.59
C ARG A 30 -20.12 -0.17 20.01
N LEU A 31 -19.07 -0.90 20.39
CA LEU A 31 -18.78 -2.25 19.88
C LEU A 31 -19.30 -3.35 20.83
N ARG A 32 -19.76 -3.00 22.05
CA ARG A 32 -20.23 -4.01 23.01
C ARG A 32 -21.47 -4.77 22.51
N PRO A 33 -22.47 -4.12 21.89
CA PRO A 33 -23.61 -4.85 21.30
C PRO A 33 -23.17 -5.79 20.17
N LEU A 34 -22.21 -5.34 19.35
CA LEU A 34 -21.69 -6.10 18.20
C LEU A 34 -20.88 -7.34 18.63
N ILE A 35 -19.96 -7.18 19.59
CA ILE A 35 -19.06 -8.24 20.04
C ILE A 35 -19.72 -9.14 21.11
N GLY A 36 -20.77 -8.66 21.77
CA GLY A 36 -21.45 -9.34 22.87
C GLY A 36 -20.64 -9.45 24.16
N LYS A 37 -19.48 -8.77 24.26
CA LYS A 37 -18.58 -8.81 25.43
C LYS A 37 -18.15 -7.40 25.84
N ALA A 38 -18.13 -7.14 27.15
CA ALA A 38 -17.61 -5.88 27.70
C ALA A 38 -16.07 -5.86 27.78
N THR A 39 -15.44 -7.02 27.90
CA THR A 39 -13.98 -7.13 28.05
C THR A 39 -13.48 -8.39 27.36
N LEU A 40 -12.43 -8.22 26.56
CA LEU A 40 -11.71 -9.31 25.91
C LEU A 40 -10.53 -9.72 26.78
N TYR A 41 -10.39 -11.03 26.93
CA TYR A 41 -9.37 -11.62 27.77
C TYR A 41 -8.60 -12.72 27.03
N ARG A 42 -7.28 -12.76 27.17
CA ARG A 42 -6.41 -13.83 26.65
C ARG A 42 -5.29 -14.18 27.61
N GLN A 43 -4.88 -15.44 27.69
CA GLN A 43 -3.73 -15.84 28.50
C GLN A 43 -2.43 -15.39 27.80
N LEU A 44 -1.47 -14.90 28.58
CA LEU A 44 -0.16 -14.48 28.09
C LEU A 44 0.95 -15.46 28.47
N GLY A 45 0.80 -16.17 29.59
CA GLY A 45 1.76 -17.16 30.07
C GLY A 45 1.74 -17.28 31.59
N ASP A 46 2.56 -18.18 32.12
CA ASP A 46 2.66 -18.44 33.57
C ASP A 46 3.88 -17.73 34.20
N SER A 47 4.81 -17.24 33.38
CA SER A 47 5.95 -16.41 33.80
C SER A 47 5.90 -15.00 33.20
N TYR A 48 6.61 -14.05 33.82
CA TYR A 48 6.66 -12.67 33.32
C TYR A 48 7.36 -12.61 31.95
N ARG A 49 8.45 -13.38 31.78
CA ARG A 49 9.20 -13.44 30.52
C ARG A 49 8.35 -13.96 29.37
N GLU A 50 7.63 -15.05 29.57
CA GLU A 50 6.70 -15.61 28.57
C GLU A 50 5.60 -14.60 28.23
N ALA A 51 5.03 -13.95 29.24
CA ALA A 51 4.00 -12.95 29.03
C ALA A 51 4.48 -11.76 28.18
N MET A 52 5.72 -11.30 28.39
CA MET A 52 6.30 -10.21 27.59
C MET A 52 6.62 -10.63 26.15
N GLN A 53 6.97 -11.90 25.92
CA GLN A 53 7.15 -12.43 24.57
C GLN A 53 5.82 -12.57 23.82
N ALA A 54 4.76 -13.00 24.49
CA ALA A 54 3.44 -13.19 23.88
C ALA A 54 2.66 -11.88 23.68
N LEU A 55 2.94 -10.85 24.48
CA LEU A 55 2.18 -9.60 24.53
C LEU A 55 2.01 -8.90 23.16
N PRO A 56 3.07 -8.67 22.35
CA PRO A 56 2.92 -7.95 21.09
C PRO A 56 1.96 -8.64 20.13
N LEU A 57 2.06 -9.98 20.02
CA LEU A 57 1.22 -10.77 19.14
C LEU A 57 -0.25 -10.78 19.60
N VAL A 58 -0.49 -11.00 20.89
CA VAL A 58 -1.84 -11.03 21.47
C VAL A 58 -2.50 -9.64 21.38
N HIS A 59 -1.74 -8.58 21.66
CA HIS A 59 -2.21 -7.21 21.54
C HIS A 59 -2.59 -6.87 20.10
N ALA A 60 -1.69 -7.14 19.14
CA ALA A 60 -1.96 -6.88 17.73
C ALA A 60 -3.20 -7.63 17.23
N ARG A 61 -3.37 -8.90 17.60
CA ARG A 61 -4.55 -9.69 17.21
C ARG A 61 -5.87 -9.16 17.78
N ILE A 62 -5.85 -8.66 19.03
CA ILE A 62 -7.05 -8.11 19.65
C ILE A 62 -7.38 -6.73 19.10
N GLU A 63 -6.38 -5.87 18.90
CA GLU A 63 -6.63 -4.56 18.27
C GLU A 63 -7.07 -4.74 16.81
N ALA A 64 -6.53 -5.72 16.07
CA ALA A 64 -7.02 -6.06 14.74
C ALA A 64 -8.51 -6.44 14.76
N LEU A 65 -8.91 -7.38 15.63
CA LEU A 65 -10.33 -7.75 15.78
C LEU A 65 -11.23 -6.55 16.10
N LEU A 66 -10.79 -5.66 17.01
CA LEU A 66 -11.56 -4.47 17.37
C LEU A 66 -11.62 -3.44 16.23
N ASN A 67 -10.55 -3.32 15.43
CA ASN A 67 -10.49 -2.42 14.30
C ASN A 67 -11.33 -2.95 13.14
N ASP A 68 -11.20 -4.23 12.79
CA ASP A 68 -12.00 -4.89 11.76
C ASP A 68 -13.49 -4.68 12.05
N GLU A 69 -13.93 -4.94 13.29
CA GLU A 69 -15.32 -4.75 13.68
C GLU A 69 -15.74 -3.26 13.70
N ALA A 70 -14.81 -2.35 13.96
CA ALA A 70 -15.07 -0.89 13.92
C ALA A 70 -15.06 -0.31 12.50
N ASP A 71 -14.41 -0.99 11.55
CA ASP A 71 -14.18 -0.54 10.18
C ASP A 71 -15.23 -1.07 9.21
N LYS A 72 -15.87 -2.21 9.50
CA LYS A 72 -17.02 -2.71 8.75
C LYS A 72 -18.09 -1.64 8.55
N SER A 73 -18.73 -1.63 7.40
CA SER A 73 -19.84 -0.71 7.15
C SER A 73 -21.15 -1.23 7.76
N ALA A 74 -22.17 -0.37 7.88
CA ALA A 74 -23.49 -0.83 8.33
C ALA A 74 -24.08 -1.84 7.33
N ARG A 75 -23.87 -1.60 6.02
CA ARG A 75 -24.26 -2.49 4.93
C ARG A 75 -23.64 -3.88 5.06
N GLU A 76 -22.32 -3.94 5.20
CA GLU A 76 -21.58 -5.19 5.31
C GLU A 76 -22.00 -5.98 6.56
N ARG A 77 -22.16 -5.29 7.70
CA ARG A 77 -22.67 -5.93 8.93
C ARG A 77 -24.08 -6.47 8.77
N SER A 78 -24.98 -5.69 8.17
CA SER A 78 -26.36 -6.15 7.93
C SER A 78 -26.38 -7.42 7.08
N LEU A 79 -25.55 -7.50 6.04
CA LEU A 79 -25.39 -8.70 5.22
C LEU A 79 -24.86 -9.90 6.00
N GLU A 80 -23.79 -9.72 6.79
CA GLU A 80 -23.24 -10.82 7.60
C GLU A 80 -24.25 -11.34 8.63
N ILE A 81 -25.03 -10.45 9.25
CA ILE A 81 -26.08 -10.82 10.20
C ILE A 81 -27.19 -11.61 9.49
N ILE A 82 -27.63 -11.16 8.32
CA ILE A 82 -28.65 -11.86 7.53
C ILE A 82 -28.14 -13.24 7.11
N ARG A 83 -26.90 -13.35 6.61
CA ARG A 83 -26.28 -14.64 6.27
C ARG A 83 -26.25 -15.59 7.46
N GLY A 84 -25.81 -15.10 8.62
CA GLY A 84 -25.68 -15.91 9.83
C GLY A 84 -27.00 -16.36 10.43
N ALA A 85 -28.08 -15.59 10.25
CA ALA A 85 -29.38 -15.87 10.84
C ALA A 85 -30.37 -16.56 9.89
N LEU A 86 -30.40 -16.14 8.62
CA LEU A 86 -31.40 -16.55 7.61
C LEU A 86 -30.79 -17.34 6.44
N GLY A 87 -29.46 -17.43 6.36
CA GLY A 87 -28.75 -18.18 5.32
C GLY A 87 -28.30 -17.33 4.14
N ASP A 88 -27.44 -17.92 3.30
CA ASP A 88 -26.79 -17.22 2.19
C ASP A 88 -27.78 -16.82 1.09
N GLU A 89 -28.78 -17.67 0.79
CA GLU A 89 -29.79 -17.38 -0.25
C GLU A 89 -30.58 -16.11 0.07
N VAL A 90 -31.00 -15.92 1.32
CA VAL A 90 -31.73 -14.73 1.76
C VAL A 90 -30.84 -13.49 1.67
N ALA A 91 -29.57 -13.60 2.05
CA ALA A 91 -28.64 -12.49 1.94
C ALA A 91 -28.37 -12.09 0.48
N GLU A 92 -28.33 -13.06 -0.44
CA GLU A 92 -28.19 -12.79 -1.87
C GLU A 92 -29.43 -12.10 -2.44
N MET A 93 -30.64 -12.51 -2.04
CA MET A 93 -31.88 -11.82 -2.42
C MET A 93 -31.92 -10.36 -1.91
N VAL A 94 -31.48 -10.13 -0.68
CA VAL A 94 -31.36 -8.78 -0.10
C VAL A 94 -30.31 -7.96 -0.86
N LEU A 95 -29.18 -8.56 -1.24
CA LEU A 95 -28.13 -7.88 -2.00
C LEU A 95 -28.59 -7.50 -3.42
N ALA A 96 -29.40 -8.35 -4.04
CA ALA A 96 -29.96 -8.14 -5.37
C ALA A 96 -31.21 -7.24 -5.37
N GLU A 97 -31.69 -6.82 -4.20
CA GLU A 97 -32.95 -6.07 -4.04
C GLU A 97 -34.19 -6.82 -4.58
N THR A 98 -34.17 -8.16 -4.54
CA THR A 98 -35.22 -9.03 -5.09
C THR A 98 -36.14 -9.65 -4.04
N VAL A 99 -36.07 -9.19 -2.80
CA VAL A 99 -36.93 -9.71 -1.71
C VAL A 99 -38.41 -9.48 -2.07
N PRO A 100 -39.22 -10.54 -2.19
CA PRO A 100 -40.63 -10.40 -2.52
C PRO A 100 -41.41 -9.76 -1.36
N GLU A 101 -42.25 -8.78 -1.68
CA GLU A 101 -43.16 -8.15 -0.71
C GLU A 101 -44.21 -9.17 -0.22
N TYR A 102 -44.59 -9.07 1.06
CA TYR A 102 -45.55 -9.95 1.74
C TYR A 102 -45.16 -11.43 1.69
N SER A 103 -43.86 -11.71 1.83
CA SER A 103 -43.31 -13.06 1.81
C SER A 103 -42.84 -13.54 3.19
N PRO A 104 -42.75 -14.87 3.41
CA PRO A 104 -42.16 -15.42 4.64
C PRO A 104 -40.72 -14.94 4.89
N ILE A 105 -40.00 -14.56 3.82
CA ILE A 105 -38.64 -14.02 3.91
C ILE A 105 -38.66 -12.62 4.49
N GLU A 106 -39.59 -11.76 4.04
CA GLU A 106 -39.78 -10.43 4.59
C GLU A 106 -40.19 -10.51 6.07
N ASP A 107 -41.09 -11.43 6.42
CA ASP A 107 -41.49 -11.66 7.81
C ASP A 107 -40.30 -12.08 8.68
N ALA A 108 -39.45 -12.99 8.19
CA ALA A 108 -38.24 -13.42 8.88
C ALA A 108 -37.22 -12.27 9.07
N LEU A 109 -37.06 -11.39 8.07
CA LEU A 109 -36.22 -10.19 8.15
C LEU A 109 -36.78 -9.19 9.18
N ASN A 110 -38.09 -8.98 9.20
CA ASN A 110 -38.78 -8.13 10.16
C ASN A 110 -38.61 -8.65 11.60
N GLU A 111 -38.78 -9.96 11.82
CA GLU A 111 -38.55 -10.60 13.13
C GLU A 111 -37.09 -10.45 13.58
N LEU A 112 -36.14 -10.73 12.70
CA LEU A 112 -34.71 -10.55 12.98
C LEU A 112 -34.40 -9.10 13.35
N GLY A 113 -34.94 -8.12 12.60
CA GLY A 113 -34.80 -6.70 12.90
C GLY A 113 -35.33 -6.33 14.29
N LYS A 114 -36.48 -6.86 14.70
CA LYS A 114 -37.04 -6.64 16.05
C LYS A 114 -36.12 -7.21 17.14
N ASP A 115 -35.53 -8.37 16.92
CA ASP A 115 -34.62 -8.99 17.89
C ASP A 115 -33.30 -8.23 18.00
N LEU A 116 -32.74 -7.75 16.88
CA LEU A 116 -31.57 -6.87 16.88
C LEU A 116 -31.84 -5.55 17.62
N HIS A 117 -33.05 -5.01 17.48
CA HIS A 117 -33.47 -3.82 18.23
C HIS A 117 -33.47 -4.07 19.74
N LYS A 118 -34.01 -5.21 20.20
CA LYS A 118 -33.99 -5.62 21.62
C LYS A 118 -32.55 -5.75 22.15
N GLN A 119 -31.61 -6.21 21.30
CA GLN A 119 -30.20 -6.33 21.62
C GLN A 119 -29.42 -4.99 21.62
N LYS A 120 -30.10 -3.86 21.35
CA LYS A 120 -29.50 -2.51 21.28
C LYS A 120 -28.40 -2.41 20.21
N MET A 121 -28.59 -3.09 19.08
CA MET A 121 -27.73 -2.95 17.92
C MET A 121 -27.83 -1.54 17.31
N PRO A 122 -26.81 -1.09 16.54
CA PRO A 122 -26.85 0.22 15.89
C PRO A 122 -28.11 0.39 15.02
N THR A 123 -28.79 1.54 15.15
CA THR A 123 -30.08 1.80 14.50
C THR A 123 -30.04 1.61 12.99
N GLU A 124 -28.94 2.00 12.33
CA GLU A 124 -28.77 1.83 10.89
C GLU A 124 -28.75 0.35 10.47
N VAL A 125 -28.09 -0.51 11.24
CA VAL A 125 -28.02 -1.95 10.97
C VAL A 125 -29.40 -2.57 11.16
N VAL A 126 -30.07 -2.22 12.27
CA VAL A 126 -31.43 -2.68 12.59
C VAL A 126 -32.40 -2.32 11.47
N GLN A 127 -32.38 -1.07 11.00
CA GLN A 127 -33.27 -0.62 9.92
C GLN A 127 -33.01 -1.35 8.60
N GLN A 128 -31.75 -1.55 8.23
CA GLN A 128 -31.40 -2.24 6.99
C GLN A 128 -31.82 -3.71 7.01
N VAL A 129 -31.64 -4.39 8.16
CA VAL A 129 -32.08 -5.78 8.32
C VAL A 129 -33.60 -5.88 8.33
N TYR A 130 -34.27 -5.01 9.09
CA TYR A 130 -35.73 -4.99 9.19
C TYR A 130 -36.39 -4.77 7.82
N THR A 131 -35.92 -3.77 7.07
CA THR A 131 -36.51 -3.43 5.76
C THR A 131 -36.08 -4.37 4.63
N GLY A 132 -35.08 -5.23 4.85
CA GLY A 132 -34.47 -6.02 3.78
C GLY A 132 -33.79 -5.18 2.70
N LYS A 133 -33.55 -3.89 2.93
CA LYS A 133 -32.96 -2.94 1.97
C LYS A 133 -31.66 -2.39 2.51
N LEU A 134 -30.57 -2.68 1.80
CA LEU A 134 -29.24 -2.23 2.16
C LEU A 134 -29.00 -0.80 1.67
N LYS A 135 -28.49 0.07 2.55
CA LYS A 135 -28.07 1.40 2.12
C LYS A 135 -26.68 1.30 1.49
N PRO A 136 -26.41 1.94 0.34
CA PRO A 136 -25.08 1.96 -0.23
C PRO A 136 -24.09 2.65 0.72
N ASP A 137 -22.86 2.15 0.75
CA ASP A 137 -21.81 2.75 1.56
C ASP A 137 -21.47 4.13 1.03
N VAL A 138 -21.34 5.08 1.96
CA VAL A 138 -20.95 6.44 1.63
C VAL A 138 -19.52 6.42 1.10
N LEU A 139 -19.34 6.81 -0.16
CA LEU A 139 -18.00 6.92 -0.76
C LEU A 139 -17.24 8.06 -0.06
N THR A 140 -16.25 7.69 0.75
CA THR A 140 -15.39 8.60 1.50
C THR A 140 -14.00 8.69 0.88
N LEU A 141 -13.23 9.73 1.24
CA LEU A 141 -11.84 9.87 0.77
C LEU A 141 -10.97 8.66 1.12
N ALA A 142 -11.15 8.06 2.29
CA ALA A 142 -10.40 6.87 2.68
C ALA A 142 -10.67 5.72 1.71
N MET A 143 -11.94 5.39 1.49
CA MET A 143 -12.36 4.33 0.55
C MET A 143 -11.90 4.62 -0.88
N THR A 144 -11.88 5.90 -1.28
CA THR A 144 -11.40 6.32 -2.60
C THR A 144 -9.92 5.97 -2.80
N LEU A 145 -9.11 6.19 -1.77
CA LEU A 145 -7.69 5.84 -1.80
C LEU A 145 -7.48 4.32 -1.79
N ASP A 146 -8.29 3.56 -1.03
CA ASP A 146 -8.27 2.10 -1.04
C ASP A 146 -8.62 1.52 -2.42
N GLN A 147 -9.69 2.01 -3.05
CA GLN A 147 -10.08 1.59 -4.39
C GLN A 147 -9.01 1.92 -5.43
N TYR A 148 -8.38 3.10 -5.31
CA TYR A 148 -7.27 3.48 -6.19
C TYR A 148 -6.02 2.61 -5.98
N GLU A 149 -5.69 2.28 -4.73
CA GLU A 149 -4.59 1.36 -4.42
C GLU A 149 -4.85 -0.02 -5.01
N ALA A 150 -6.05 -0.57 -4.83
CA ALA A 150 -6.46 -1.85 -5.42
C ALA A 150 -6.38 -1.81 -6.95
N TYR A 151 -6.93 -0.78 -7.58
CA TYR A 151 -6.93 -0.61 -9.04
C TYR A 151 -5.52 -0.53 -9.64
N LYS A 152 -4.55 0.08 -8.95
CA LYS A 152 -3.18 0.22 -9.45
C LYS A 152 -2.23 -0.90 -9.02
N SER A 153 -2.71 -1.88 -8.27
CA SER A 153 -1.89 -2.94 -7.66
C SER A 153 -1.63 -4.17 -8.56
N ASP A 154 -1.59 -4.00 -9.89
CA ASP A 154 -1.43 -5.08 -10.88
C ASP A 154 -0.17 -5.95 -10.71
N SER A 155 0.85 -5.47 -9.99
CA SER A 155 2.05 -6.22 -9.66
C SER A 155 2.46 -6.04 -8.19
N PRO A 156 3.12 -7.03 -7.56
CA PRO A 156 3.55 -6.94 -6.16
C PRO A 156 4.42 -5.71 -5.88
N ARG A 157 5.20 -5.27 -6.87
CA ARG A 157 6.03 -4.08 -6.76
C ARG A 157 5.21 -2.80 -6.85
N ALA A 158 4.29 -2.71 -7.81
CA ALA A 158 3.41 -1.56 -7.93
C ALA A 158 2.59 -1.37 -6.65
N ALA A 159 2.04 -2.46 -6.10
CA ALA A 159 1.33 -2.47 -4.83
C ALA A 159 2.17 -1.84 -3.70
N LYS A 160 3.44 -2.24 -3.57
CA LYS A 160 4.34 -1.68 -2.55
C LYS A 160 4.63 -0.19 -2.76
N GLU A 161 4.90 0.24 -3.99
CA GLU A 161 5.22 1.65 -4.28
C GLU A 161 4.01 2.57 -4.11
N ILE A 162 2.82 2.12 -4.53
CA ILE A 162 1.57 2.88 -4.43
C ILE A 162 1.08 2.91 -2.99
N GLY A 163 1.05 1.76 -2.31
CA GLY A 163 0.65 1.69 -0.91
C GLY A 163 1.51 2.58 0.00
N GLN A 164 2.83 2.64 -0.24
CA GLN A 164 3.69 3.58 0.50
C GLN A 164 3.35 5.05 0.23
N ARG A 165 2.94 5.41 -0.99
CA ARG A 165 2.53 6.79 -1.32
C ARG A 165 1.18 7.12 -0.72
N VAL A 166 0.22 6.21 -0.83
CA VAL A 166 -1.12 6.33 -0.26
C VAL A 166 -1.06 6.42 1.25
N GLU A 167 -0.23 5.63 1.93
CA GLU A 167 -0.13 5.68 3.40
C GLU A 167 0.51 6.97 3.91
N ARG A 168 1.50 7.52 3.18
CA ARG A 168 2.02 8.87 3.47
C ARG A 168 0.94 9.92 3.31
N LEU A 169 0.17 9.87 2.22
CA LEU A 169 -0.96 10.76 2.00
C LEU A 169 -2.02 10.61 3.09
N ARG A 170 -2.35 9.39 3.54
CA ARG A 170 -3.25 9.18 4.67
C ARG A 170 -2.73 9.83 5.94
N THR A 171 -1.43 9.77 6.18
CA THR A 171 -0.82 10.41 7.36
C THR A 171 -0.93 11.93 7.27
N ASP A 172 -0.61 12.52 6.11
CA ASP A 172 -0.77 13.97 5.85
C ASP A 172 -2.25 14.39 5.89
N MET A 173 -3.16 13.54 5.44
CA MET A 173 -4.60 13.80 5.50
C MET A 173 -5.14 13.67 6.92
N LYS A 174 -4.59 12.78 7.75
CA LYS A 174 -4.98 12.65 9.18
C LYS A 174 -4.49 13.82 10.04
N SER A 175 -3.42 14.52 9.64
CA SER A 175 -2.95 15.72 10.34
C SER A 175 -3.77 16.96 10.00
N VAL A 176 -4.31 17.03 8.78
CA VAL A 176 -5.13 18.16 8.30
C VAL A 176 -6.61 17.93 8.59
N PHE A 177 -7.12 16.77 8.19
CA PHE A 177 -8.49 16.34 8.42
C PHE A 177 -8.50 15.48 9.68
N ASP A 178 -9.33 15.85 10.66
CA ASP A 178 -9.60 14.96 11.78
C ASP A 178 -9.95 13.55 11.29
N LYS A 179 -9.52 12.53 12.02
CA LYS A 179 -9.74 11.11 11.66
C LYS A 179 -11.20 10.80 11.31
N GLN A 180 -12.13 11.52 11.94
CA GLN A 180 -13.56 11.38 11.70
C GLN A 180 -13.94 11.90 10.30
N LYS A 181 -13.42 13.06 9.89
CA LYS A 181 -13.73 13.67 8.60
C LYS A 181 -13.24 12.79 7.45
N LEU A 182 -12.07 12.17 7.58
CA LEU A 182 -11.55 11.27 6.54
C LEU A 182 -12.39 9.99 6.37
N LYS A 183 -12.95 9.47 7.47
CA LYS A 183 -13.62 8.16 7.49
C LYS A 183 -15.14 8.24 7.22
N TYR A 184 -15.79 9.34 7.62
CA TYR A 184 -17.25 9.42 7.62
C TYR A 184 -17.80 10.49 6.68
N THR A 185 -16.98 11.42 6.19
CA THR A 185 -17.46 12.49 5.31
C THR A 185 -17.57 11.99 3.87
N PRO A 186 -18.74 12.13 3.23
CA PRO A 186 -18.91 11.80 1.82
C PRO A 186 -18.03 12.65 0.92
N LEU A 187 -17.71 12.15 -0.27
CA LEU A 187 -16.97 12.89 -1.28
C LEU A 187 -17.63 14.23 -1.67
N THR A 188 -18.96 14.33 -1.57
CA THR A 188 -19.74 15.55 -1.86
C THR A 188 -19.45 16.70 -0.92
N ASP A 189 -19.14 16.39 0.35
CA ASP A 189 -19.07 17.38 1.42
C ASP A 189 -17.65 17.91 1.62
N ILE A 190 -16.68 17.42 0.84
CA ILE A 190 -15.31 17.89 0.88
C ILE A 190 -15.25 19.21 0.15
N THR A 191 -14.83 20.24 0.86
CA THR A 191 -14.83 21.60 0.33
C THR A 191 -13.54 21.92 -0.41
N ARG A 192 -13.56 23.01 -1.18
CA ARG A 192 -12.32 23.56 -1.76
C ARG A 192 -11.34 24.03 -0.67
N GLN A 193 -11.84 24.44 0.48
CA GLN A 193 -11.01 24.85 1.61
C GLN A 193 -10.18 23.69 2.15
N ASP A 194 -10.81 22.52 2.31
CA ASP A 194 -10.14 21.28 2.70
C ASP A 194 -8.94 20.94 1.78
N ALA A 195 -9.15 21.08 0.47
CA ALA A 195 -8.11 20.87 -0.52
C ALA A 195 -6.97 21.91 -0.44
N ASN A 196 -7.28 23.16 -0.07
CA ASN A 196 -6.29 24.21 0.16
C ASN A 196 -5.49 23.94 1.45
N ASP A 197 -6.15 23.51 2.53
CA ASP A 197 -5.49 23.22 3.80
C ASP A 197 -4.50 22.05 3.64
N LEU A 198 -4.89 21.01 2.89
CA LEU A 198 -3.97 19.92 2.55
C LEU A 198 -2.79 20.40 1.70
N ARG A 199 -3.04 21.29 0.73
CA ARG A 199 -1.98 21.89 -0.08
C ARG A 199 -0.99 22.65 0.81
N ASP A 200 -1.49 23.47 1.72
CA ASP A 200 -0.66 24.35 2.54
C ASP A 200 0.15 23.54 3.56
N HIS A 201 -0.42 22.48 4.12
CA HIS A 201 0.29 21.50 4.94
C HIS A 201 1.40 20.76 4.16
N LEU A 202 1.14 20.39 2.89
CA LEU A 202 2.17 19.78 2.06
C LEU A 202 3.29 20.77 1.73
N LEU A 203 2.96 22.03 1.44
CA LEU A 203 3.95 23.07 1.12
C LEU A 203 4.84 23.45 2.32
N SER A 204 4.37 23.26 3.55
CA SER A 204 5.23 23.46 4.73
C SER A 204 6.28 22.36 4.91
N ARG A 205 6.08 21.19 4.28
CA ARG A 205 6.93 20.00 4.47
C ARG A 205 7.76 19.63 3.25
N VAL A 206 7.23 19.82 2.04
CA VAL A 206 7.86 19.40 0.79
C VAL A 206 7.93 20.52 -0.23
N SER A 207 8.86 20.40 -1.19
CA SER A 207 8.96 21.35 -2.30
C SER A 207 7.69 21.39 -3.14
N ALA A 208 7.41 22.53 -3.78
CA ALA A 208 6.22 22.74 -4.60
C ALA A 208 6.00 21.64 -5.65
N ASN A 209 7.07 21.20 -6.33
CA ASN A 209 7.02 20.10 -7.29
C ASN A 209 6.66 18.75 -6.66
N SER A 210 7.09 18.50 -5.42
CA SER A 210 6.72 17.30 -4.67
C SER A 210 5.26 17.34 -4.23
N ALA A 211 4.79 18.48 -3.72
CA ALA A 211 3.39 18.69 -3.34
C ALA A 211 2.44 18.47 -4.53
N VAL A 212 2.78 18.99 -5.72
CA VAL A 212 2.00 18.76 -6.96
C VAL A 212 1.90 17.26 -7.29
N ARG A 213 3.00 16.51 -7.19
CA ARG A 213 2.98 15.06 -7.46
C ARG A 213 2.11 14.32 -6.44
N MET A 214 2.19 14.68 -5.16
CA MET A 214 1.40 14.06 -4.10
C MET A 214 -0.09 14.33 -4.26
N LEU A 215 -0.49 15.59 -4.48
CA LEU A 215 -1.89 15.96 -4.75
C LEU A 215 -2.39 15.39 -6.08
N GLY A 216 -1.50 15.16 -7.04
CA GLY A 216 -1.81 14.47 -8.28
C GLY A 216 -2.38 13.08 -8.05
N VAL A 217 -1.86 12.32 -7.07
CA VAL A 217 -2.37 10.98 -6.71
C VAL A 217 -3.80 11.08 -6.17
N VAL A 218 -4.06 12.02 -5.26
CA VAL A 218 -5.41 12.25 -4.71
C VAL A 218 -6.39 12.63 -5.82
N ARG A 219 -5.97 13.53 -6.72
CA ARG A 219 -6.78 13.94 -7.87
C ARG A 219 -7.13 12.75 -8.76
N THR A 220 -6.15 11.90 -9.10
CA THR A 220 -6.39 10.72 -9.95
C THR A 220 -7.27 9.70 -9.26
N ALA A 221 -7.12 9.51 -7.94
CA ALA A 221 -7.95 8.59 -7.17
C ALA A 221 -9.43 9.03 -7.19
N ILE A 222 -9.69 10.31 -6.92
CA ILE A 222 -11.07 10.85 -6.93
C ILE A 222 -11.66 10.80 -8.34
N ASN A 223 -10.90 11.16 -9.37
CA ASN A 223 -11.39 11.07 -10.76
C ASN A 223 -11.73 9.62 -11.16
N HIS A 224 -10.95 8.65 -10.71
CA HIS A 224 -11.24 7.24 -10.96
C HIS A 224 -12.59 6.84 -10.34
N VAL A 225 -12.80 7.14 -9.05
CA VAL A 225 -14.07 6.82 -8.36
C VAL A 225 -15.26 7.55 -8.96
N ILE A 226 -15.10 8.81 -9.37
CA ILE A 226 -16.15 9.56 -10.07
C ILE A 226 -16.61 8.83 -11.33
N VAL A 227 -15.68 8.30 -12.12
CA VAL A 227 -15.99 7.57 -13.36
C VAL A 227 -16.58 6.20 -13.06
N GLU A 228 -15.95 5.42 -12.18
CA GLU A 228 -16.40 4.05 -11.84
C GLU A 228 -17.81 4.04 -11.23
N HIS A 229 -18.10 4.97 -10.33
CA HIS A 229 -19.41 5.06 -9.67
C HIS A 229 -20.37 6.02 -10.38
N SER A 230 -20.01 6.50 -11.59
CA SER A 230 -20.82 7.44 -12.40
C SER A 230 -21.32 8.67 -11.61
N LEU A 231 -20.49 9.22 -10.71
CA LEU A 231 -20.85 10.34 -9.86
C LEU A 231 -20.82 11.65 -10.65
N THR A 232 -21.85 12.49 -10.53
CA THR A 232 -21.88 13.82 -11.18
C THR A 232 -21.35 14.92 -10.24
N ILE A 233 -20.18 14.71 -9.63
CA ILE A 233 -19.59 15.62 -8.62
C ILE A 233 -18.30 16.24 -9.18
N PRO A 234 -18.07 17.57 -9.00
CA PRO A 234 -16.80 18.19 -9.38
C PRO A 234 -15.67 17.79 -8.42
N ASN A 235 -14.51 17.41 -8.96
CA ASN A 235 -13.34 17.10 -8.14
C ASN A 235 -12.69 18.37 -7.58
N VAL A 236 -12.79 18.57 -6.26
CA VAL A 236 -12.26 19.74 -5.53
C VAL A 236 -10.73 19.84 -5.49
N PHE A 237 -9.99 18.81 -5.90
CA PHE A 237 -8.52 18.80 -6.00
C PHE A 237 -8.01 19.14 -7.41
N THR A 238 -8.91 19.42 -8.35
CA THR A 238 -8.53 19.87 -9.71
C THR A 238 -8.05 21.32 -9.70
N ASN A 239 -7.03 21.64 -10.51
CA ASN A 239 -6.53 23.02 -10.68
C ASN A 239 -6.19 23.77 -9.37
N LEU A 240 -5.65 23.08 -8.36
CA LEU A 240 -5.10 23.72 -7.17
C LEU A 240 -3.89 24.58 -7.57
N LYS A 241 -3.93 25.88 -7.28
CA LYS A 241 -2.84 26.80 -7.56
C LYS A 241 -1.72 26.57 -6.56
N ILE A 242 -0.56 26.12 -7.04
CA ILE A 242 0.67 25.97 -6.27
C ILE A 242 1.73 26.87 -6.89
N LYS A 243 2.17 27.87 -6.14
CA LYS A 243 3.23 28.80 -6.58
C LYS A 243 4.59 28.09 -6.49
N GLY A 244 5.45 28.32 -7.48
CA GLY A 244 6.80 27.71 -7.53
C GLY A 244 6.84 26.26 -8.01
N ALA A 245 5.72 25.72 -8.51
CA ALA A 245 5.72 24.44 -9.21
C ALA A 245 6.03 24.63 -10.71
N GLY A 246 6.83 23.73 -11.25
CA GLY A 246 7.45 23.83 -12.58
C GLY A 246 8.97 23.70 -12.47
N ALA A 247 9.62 23.18 -13.51
CA ALA A 247 11.05 23.34 -13.65
C ALA A 247 11.28 24.74 -14.23
N THR A 248 12.01 25.59 -13.51
CA THR A 248 12.48 26.84 -14.10
C THR A 248 13.55 26.52 -15.14
N LYS A 249 13.64 27.32 -16.21
CA LYS A 249 14.63 27.15 -17.30
C LYS A 249 16.08 26.98 -16.80
N HIS A 250 16.36 27.44 -15.57
CA HIS A 250 17.68 27.45 -14.95
C HIS A 250 17.95 26.31 -13.95
N ASP A 251 16.98 25.43 -13.66
CA ASP A 251 17.14 24.40 -12.62
C ASP A 251 18.00 23.20 -13.06
N ARG A 252 18.21 23.03 -14.37
CA ARG A 252 18.91 21.89 -14.97
C ARG A 252 19.84 22.35 -16.08
N LEU A 253 20.88 23.09 -15.70
CA LEU A 253 21.94 23.45 -16.63
C LEU A 253 22.84 22.24 -16.90
N PRO A 254 23.33 22.07 -18.14
CA PRO A 254 24.34 21.08 -18.44
C PRO A 254 25.62 21.38 -17.66
N LEU A 255 26.41 20.35 -17.38
CA LEU A 255 27.75 20.52 -16.80
C LEU A 255 28.62 21.31 -17.78
N SER A 256 29.44 22.22 -17.26
CA SER A 256 30.47 22.89 -18.07
C SER A 256 31.66 21.97 -18.29
N ASP A 257 32.44 22.23 -19.35
CA ASP A 257 33.63 21.43 -19.68
C ASP A 257 34.63 21.39 -18.51
N ASP A 258 34.81 22.51 -17.78
CA ASP A 258 35.68 22.57 -16.59
C ASP A 258 35.20 21.65 -15.44
N GLN A 259 33.87 21.55 -15.27
CA GLN A 259 33.28 20.65 -14.27
C GLN A 259 33.48 19.19 -14.68
N VAL A 260 33.38 18.88 -15.97
CA VAL A 260 33.62 17.53 -16.52
C VAL A 260 35.08 17.11 -16.28
N VAL A 261 36.05 17.98 -16.53
CA VAL A 261 37.49 17.72 -16.27
C VAL A 261 37.77 17.49 -14.78
N THR A 262 37.12 18.26 -13.91
CA THR A 262 37.25 18.08 -12.47
C THR A 262 36.70 16.72 -12.01
N LEU A 263 35.55 16.31 -12.55
CA LEU A 263 34.93 15.00 -12.27
C LEU A 263 35.78 13.84 -12.79
N GLU A 264 36.42 13.99 -13.96
CA GLU A 264 37.33 12.99 -14.50
C GLU A 264 38.46 12.66 -13.52
N THR A 265 39.10 13.70 -12.97
CA THR A 265 40.18 13.55 -12.00
C THR A 265 39.68 12.86 -10.72
N ALA A 266 38.47 13.20 -10.27
CA ALA A 266 37.89 12.64 -9.03
C ALA A 266 37.50 11.15 -9.16
N PHE A 267 37.03 10.70 -10.32
CA PHE A 267 36.62 9.31 -10.54
C PHE A 267 37.76 8.39 -11.02
N SER A 268 38.89 8.95 -11.48
CA SER A 268 40.03 8.20 -12.01
C SER A 268 40.70 7.26 -11.00
N SER A 269 40.53 7.49 -9.69
CA SER A 269 41.14 6.65 -8.66
C SER A 269 40.42 5.32 -8.41
N ASN A 270 39.20 5.14 -8.95
CA ASN A 270 38.42 3.93 -8.78
C ASN A 270 37.91 3.43 -10.14
N ASP A 271 38.46 2.31 -10.61
CA ASP A 271 38.15 1.70 -11.90
C ASP A 271 36.64 1.52 -12.17
N THR A 272 35.87 1.17 -11.14
CA THR A 272 34.42 0.96 -11.28
C THR A 272 33.68 2.29 -11.46
N ALA A 273 34.04 3.31 -10.66
CA ALA A 273 33.44 4.62 -10.77
C ALA A 273 33.82 5.31 -12.09
N TRP A 274 35.07 5.15 -12.52
CA TRP A 274 35.57 5.60 -13.81
C TRP A 274 34.80 4.97 -14.98
N ALA A 275 34.64 3.65 -14.98
CA ALA A 275 33.89 2.93 -16.01
C ALA A 275 32.44 3.43 -16.13
N LEU A 276 31.76 3.62 -15.00
CA LEU A 276 30.39 4.14 -14.97
C LEU A 276 30.32 5.58 -15.49
N TYR A 277 31.25 6.43 -15.07
CA TYR A 277 31.30 7.84 -15.48
C TYR A 277 31.52 7.99 -16.99
N VAL A 278 32.56 7.33 -17.54
CA VAL A 278 32.86 7.34 -18.99
C VAL A 278 31.67 6.82 -19.79
N THR A 279 31.07 5.72 -19.35
CA THR A 279 29.90 5.14 -20.02
C THR A 279 28.73 6.12 -20.03
N LEU A 280 28.39 6.76 -18.91
CA LEU A 280 27.29 7.73 -18.84
C LEU A 280 27.55 8.99 -19.67
N ARG A 281 28.78 9.52 -19.63
CA ARG A 281 29.19 10.71 -20.36
C ARG A 281 29.13 10.49 -21.87
N ASP A 282 29.72 9.39 -22.35
CA ASP A 282 29.95 9.18 -23.78
C ASP A 282 28.72 8.58 -24.49
N THR A 283 27.86 7.86 -23.76
CA THR A 283 26.63 7.26 -24.33
C THR A 283 25.37 8.08 -24.10
N GLY A 284 25.36 8.98 -23.11
CA GLY A 284 24.15 9.70 -22.68
C GLY A 284 23.07 8.79 -22.08
N SER A 285 23.43 7.57 -21.68
CA SER A 285 22.50 6.58 -21.12
C SER A 285 21.98 6.99 -19.75
N ARG A 286 20.81 6.47 -19.35
CA ARG A 286 20.32 6.64 -17.98
C ARG A 286 21.16 5.79 -17.03
N VAL A 287 21.35 6.28 -15.80
CA VAL A 287 22.02 5.52 -14.71
C VAL A 287 21.43 4.13 -14.56
N SER A 288 20.11 4.02 -14.70
CA SER A 288 19.38 2.76 -14.61
C SER A 288 19.66 1.76 -15.72
N GLU A 289 20.08 2.22 -16.89
CA GLU A 289 20.44 1.38 -18.04
C GLU A 289 21.86 0.84 -17.85
N VAL A 290 22.77 1.69 -17.37
CA VAL A 290 24.17 1.31 -17.10
C VAL A 290 24.29 0.36 -15.91
N SER A 291 23.51 0.56 -14.85
CA SER A 291 23.57 -0.30 -13.66
C SER A 291 23.15 -1.76 -13.90
N GLY A 292 22.36 -2.02 -14.96
CA GLY A 292 21.88 -3.36 -15.32
C GLY A 292 22.68 -4.04 -16.45
N LEU A 293 23.74 -3.39 -16.93
CA LEU A 293 24.54 -3.86 -18.06
C LEU A 293 25.28 -5.16 -17.72
N ARG A 294 25.25 -6.15 -18.62
CA ARG A 294 25.98 -7.41 -18.45
C ARG A 294 27.18 -7.47 -19.40
N VAL A 295 28.15 -8.32 -19.09
CA VAL A 295 29.34 -8.54 -19.93
C VAL A 295 28.96 -8.93 -21.37
N LYS A 296 27.91 -9.75 -21.53
CA LYS A 296 27.39 -10.16 -22.85
C LYS A 296 26.80 -9.02 -23.69
N ASP A 297 26.46 -7.91 -23.05
CA ASP A 297 25.87 -6.75 -23.69
C ASP A 297 26.95 -5.79 -24.22
N CYS A 298 28.22 -6.06 -23.93
CA CYS A 298 29.37 -5.31 -24.39
C CYS A 298 30.04 -6.03 -25.57
N ASP A 299 29.98 -5.46 -26.76
CA ASP A 299 30.73 -5.94 -27.91
C ASP A 299 31.98 -5.08 -28.11
N LEU A 300 33.13 -5.65 -27.76
CA LEU A 300 34.43 -4.99 -27.88
C LEU A 300 34.92 -4.92 -29.33
N GLU A 301 34.47 -5.83 -30.20
CA GLU A 301 34.86 -5.85 -31.62
C GLU A 301 34.12 -4.77 -32.40
N GLN A 302 32.82 -4.63 -32.14
CA GLN A 302 31.97 -3.62 -32.76
C GLN A 302 31.97 -2.26 -32.02
N GLN A 303 32.72 -2.16 -30.92
CA GLN A 303 32.79 -0.97 -30.06
C GLN A 303 31.40 -0.44 -29.66
N CYS A 304 30.49 -1.35 -29.36
CA CYS A 304 29.09 -1.01 -29.12
C CYS A 304 28.59 -1.61 -27.80
N LEU A 305 27.67 -0.88 -27.17
CA LEU A 305 26.95 -1.34 -25.99
C LEU A 305 25.50 -1.60 -26.38
N HIS A 306 25.05 -2.83 -26.15
CA HIS A 306 23.68 -3.26 -26.36
C HIS A 306 22.89 -3.06 -25.08
N LEU A 307 22.16 -1.95 -24.96
CA LEU A 307 21.31 -1.73 -23.79
C LEU A 307 20.03 -2.58 -23.93
N VAL A 308 20.06 -3.80 -23.42
CA VAL A 308 18.94 -4.74 -23.49
C VAL A 308 18.14 -4.71 -22.18
N ALA A 309 16.82 -4.59 -22.29
CA ALA A 309 15.92 -4.78 -21.15
C ALA A 309 16.02 -6.21 -20.61
N THR A 310 16.66 -6.36 -19.46
CA THR A 310 16.68 -7.66 -18.78
C THR A 310 15.34 -7.87 -18.08
N LEU A 311 14.61 -8.93 -18.47
CA LEU A 311 13.44 -9.40 -17.72
C LEU A 311 13.90 -9.77 -16.30
N GLY A 312 13.50 -8.98 -15.31
CA GLY A 312 13.68 -9.29 -13.89
C GLY A 312 14.13 -8.12 -13.01
N GLU A 313 14.62 -7.02 -13.59
CA GLU A 313 15.05 -5.86 -12.80
C GLU A 313 14.22 -4.61 -13.04
N ALA A 314 14.17 -3.82 -11.98
CA ALA A 314 13.16 -2.85 -11.64
C ALA A 314 13.14 -1.54 -12.48
N LEU A 315 13.83 -1.51 -13.60
CA LEU A 315 14.11 -0.29 -14.32
C LEU A 315 13.67 -0.50 -15.76
N ARG A 316 12.74 0.31 -16.29
CA ARG A 316 12.30 0.24 -17.69
C ARG A 316 13.42 0.77 -18.58
N PRO A 317 14.21 -0.04 -19.27
CA PRO A 317 15.14 0.48 -20.25
C PRO A 317 14.50 0.42 -21.64
N THR A 318 14.93 1.28 -22.53
CA THR A 318 14.50 1.23 -23.94
C THR A 318 15.57 0.46 -24.69
N THR A 319 15.22 -0.60 -25.41
CA THR A 319 16.23 -1.38 -26.14
C THR A 319 16.84 -0.53 -27.24
N ARG A 320 18.16 -0.28 -27.17
CA ARG A 320 18.90 0.48 -28.18
C ARG A 320 20.38 0.10 -28.16
N SER A 321 21.00 0.11 -29.34
CA SER A 321 22.46 0.05 -29.49
C SER A 321 23.05 1.46 -29.56
N VAL A 322 24.14 1.69 -28.82
CA VAL A 322 24.87 2.96 -28.85
C VAL A 322 26.33 2.68 -29.23
N LEU A 323 26.79 3.38 -30.27
CA LEU A 323 28.18 3.33 -30.73
C LEU A 323 29.07 4.17 -29.82
N CYS A 324 30.11 3.58 -29.25
CA CYS A 324 31.09 4.30 -28.45
C CYS A 324 32.18 4.88 -29.37
N HIS A 325 32.27 6.21 -29.47
CA HIS A 325 33.16 6.88 -30.42
C HIS A 325 34.62 7.03 -29.94
N SER A 326 34.93 6.63 -28.70
CA SER A 326 36.27 6.75 -28.12
C SER A 326 36.99 5.40 -28.06
N ARG A 327 38.06 5.24 -28.85
CA ARG A 327 38.93 4.04 -28.86
C ARG A 327 39.80 3.91 -27.60
N THR A 328 39.87 4.94 -26.77
CA THR A 328 40.92 5.11 -25.74
C THR A 328 40.50 4.86 -24.30
N LEU A 329 39.22 4.57 -24.00
CA LEU A 329 38.73 4.52 -22.60
C LEU A 329 37.68 3.44 -22.33
N LEU A 330 37.77 2.27 -22.96
CA LEU A 330 37.15 1.06 -22.39
C LEU A 330 38.15 0.50 -21.35
N PRO A 331 37.85 0.55 -20.04
CA PRO A 331 38.82 0.15 -19.03
C PRO A 331 39.14 -1.34 -19.19
N GLN A 332 40.43 -1.66 -19.18
CA GLN A 332 40.96 -3.04 -19.30
C GLN A 332 40.75 -3.97 -18.08
N PRO A 333 39.82 -3.75 -17.11
CA PRO A 333 39.40 -4.81 -16.21
C PRO A 333 37.88 -4.99 -16.15
N TRP A 334 37.25 -5.39 -17.26
CA TRP A 334 35.96 -6.10 -17.17
C TRP A 334 36.15 -7.62 -16.94
N GLN A 335 37.39 -8.10 -16.95
CA GLN A 335 37.74 -9.51 -16.68
C GLN A 335 37.91 -9.83 -15.18
N SER A 336 38.06 -8.83 -14.30
CA SER A 336 38.41 -9.04 -12.89
C SER A 336 37.33 -8.67 -11.87
N TRP A 337 36.06 -8.53 -12.30
CA TRP A 337 34.95 -8.41 -11.35
C TRP A 337 35.01 -9.60 -10.37
N PRO A 338 35.10 -9.39 -9.04
CA PRO A 338 34.94 -10.49 -8.12
C PRO A 338 33.57 -11.09 -8.40
N LYS A 339 33.52 -12.40 -8.65
CA LYS A 339 32.26 -13.14 -8.69
C LYS A 339 31.51 -12.77 -7.41
N VAL A 340 30.51 -11.89 -7.50
CA VAL A 340 29.56 -11.71 -6.42
C VAL A 340 28.91 -13.07 -6.28
N ARG A 341 29.35 -13.84 -5.28
CA ARG A 341 28.65 -15.03 -4.84
C ARG A 341 27.26 -14.56 -4.49
N THR A 342 26.32 -14.81 -5.38
CA THR A 342 24.92 -14.89 -5.03
C THR A 342 24.84 -15.97 -3.95
N ARG A 343 24.85 -15.55 -2.68
CA ARG A 343 24.30 -16.38 -1.61
C ARG A 343 22.84 -16.55 -1.97
N ARG A 344 22.53 -17.63 -2.72
CA ARG A 344 21.19 -18.17 -2.76
C ARG A 344 20.80 -18.44 -1.31
N HIS A 345 19.81 -17.71 -0.80
CA HIS A 345 19.11 -18.16 0.38
C HIS A 345 18.49 -19.55 0.07
N PRO A 346 18.56 -20.50 1.01
CA PRO A 346 18.11 -21.86 0.79
C PRO A 346 16.58 -21.88 0.94
N CYS A 347 15.84 -21.61 -0.15
CA CYS A 347 14.40 -21.87 -0.17
C CYS A 347 13.85 -22.38 -1.50
N PHE A 348 14.71 -22.65 -2.49
CA PHE A 348 14.30 -23.34 -3.72
C PHE A 348 15.09 -24.65 -3.85
N GLN A 349 14.68 -25.62 -3.04
CA GLN A 349 14.92 -27.03 -3.33
C GLN A 349 13.76 -27.56 -4.18
N THR A 350 14.12 -28.50 -5.06
CA THR A 350 13.28 -29.42 -5.85
C THR A 350 12.46 -28.83 -7.00
N MET A 351 12.92 -29.05 -8.24
CA MET A 351 12.25 -29.92 -9.21
C MET A 351 13.25 -30.39 -10.29
N PRO A 352 13.12 -31.61 -10.83
CA PRO A 352 14.18 -32.29 -11.59
C PRO A 352 14.22 -31.88 -13.06
N ARG A 353 15.42 -31.99 -13.63
CA ARG A 353 15.69 -31.94 -15.07
C ARG A 353 14.98 -33.11 -15.75
N THR A 354 14.18 -32.83 -16.77
CA THR A 354 13.76 -33.84 -17.75
C THR A 354 14.23 -33.38 -19.12
N GLU A 355 15.31 -34.05 -19.54
CA GLU A 355 15.61 -34.58 -20.87
C GLU A 355 15.18 -33.81 -22.13
N ALA A 356 16.23 -33.42 -22.85
CA ALA A 356 16.40 -33.38 -24.29
C ALA A 356 15.29 -34.03 -25.14
N LEU A 357 14.76 -33.23 -26.07
CA LEU A 357 14.19 -33.72 -27.32
C LEU A 357 14.72 -32.85 -28.47
N THR A 358 15.71 -33.38 -29.15
CA THR A 358 16.21 -32.92 -30.45
C THR A 358 15.58 -33.85 -31.49
N VAL A 359 14.63 -33.40 -32.32
CA VAL A 359 14.40 -33.99 -33.66
C VAL A 359 13.81 -32.92 -34.61
N VAL A 360 14.69 -32.42 -35.48
CA VAL A 360 14.57 -32.29 -36.96
C VAL A 360 13.31 -31.62 -37.57
N GLN A 361 13.52 -30.46 -38.20
CA GLN A 361 12.87 -30.07 -39.47
C GLN A 361 13.70 -30.66 -40.64
N PRO A 362 13.09 -31.13 -41.75
CA PRO A 362 12.73 -30.20 -42.83
C PRO A 362 11.51 -30.57 -43.71
N CYS A 363 10.78 -29.55 -44.16
CA CYS A 363 10.37 -29.23 -45.55
C CYS A 363 9.35 -28.07 -45.50
#